data_AF-A0A2M8S8R7-F1
#
_entry.id   AF-A0A2M8S8R7-F1
#
_cell.length_a   1.000
_cell.length_b   1.000
_cell.length_c   1.000
_cell.angle_alpha   90.00
_cell.angle_beta   90.00
_cell.angle_gamma   90.00
#
_symmetry.space_group_name_H-M   'P 1'
#
loop_
_entity.id
_entity.type
_entity.pdbx_description
1 polymer ?
#
loop_
_entity_poly.entity_id
_entity_poly.type
_entity_poly.pdbx_seq_one_letter_code
_entity_poly.pdbx_strand_id
1 'polypeptide(L)'
;VWYWWPNVEASHVPVLREVSRRVFSVGKGEDLAVLDATDAEPPANAVRWQPATSGASLEVPEAGCLAVCDAVFARDLNDLPLPAAGVRAVTYASDVAASAQPLPTFVLGLWRSGKRCSCDARLLCQVVGPIRHLLDEIRNEVVGLLARSPSERPAMETLVRRVLLGHDDSDKPIAEPHLAILPLPSVLGPYPDGRVRRIALADFGGGDDPNRRAIVEMAQVLLHGRELRDNGLGTGVVLDTEPDRQWLRAITKRSRTWATVTPLVQAAKELTGAEWKRLVEARRKAEQEPAKAAARELHLRKRRLELIERSIRQAIAGQGARIVSVEFTSGGPIAGVHVAAQYRTKGYLSEMPKLHIHVTFDRPVAGPLAVGRGRYVGFGVLWPVQDHE
;
A
#
# COMPACT_ATOMS: atom_id res chain seq x y z
N VAL A 1 -8.88 16.68 -10.11
CA VAL A 1 -8.76 17.12 -8.69
C VAL A 1 -9.22 18.55 -8.63
N TRP A 2 -10.05 18.92 -7.65
CA TRP A 2 -10.55 20.29 -7.48
C TRP A 2 -9.79 20.98 -6.35
N TYR A 3 -9.20 22.12 -6.64
CA TYR A 3 -8.69 23.04 -5.61
C TYR A 3 -9.74 24.14 -5.45
N TRP A 4 -10.32 24.24 -4.26
CA TRP A 4 -11.36 25.23 -3.96
C TRP A 4 -10.78 26.36 -3.13
N TRP A 5 -10.89 27.59 -3.63
CA TRP A 5 -10.44 28.80 -2.94
C TRP A 5 -11.65 29.65 -2.54
N PRO A 6 -12.24 29.43 -1.35
CA PRO A 6 -13.50 30.06 -0.96
C PRO A 6 -13.42 31.60 -0.80
N ASN A 7 -12.20 32.15 -0.71
CA ASN A 7 -11.96 33.56 -0.44
C ASN A 7 -11.40 34.33 -1.65
N VAL A 8 -11.43 33.73 -2.85
CA VAL A 8 -10.93 34.39 -4.08
C VAL A 8 -12.10 34.99 -4.84
N GLU A 9 -11.96 36.25 -5.26
CA GLU A 9 -12.97 36.93 -6.06
C GLU A 9 -13.12 36.32 -7.46
N ALA A 10 -14.35 36.14 -7.93
CA ALA A 10 -14.66 35.57 -9.25
C ALA A 10 -14.06 36.37 -10.43
N SER A 11 -13.74 37.65 -10.22
CA SER A 11 -13.01 38.52 -11.16
C SER A 11 -11.68 37.94 -11.63
N HIS A 12 -11.04 37.07 -10.84
CA HIS A 12 -9.76 36.45 -11.16
C HIS A 12 -9.88 35.20 -12.05
N VAL A 13 -11.09 34.63 -12.21
CA VAL A 13 -11.31 33.38 -12.94
C VAL A 13 -10.85 33.45 -14.41
N PRO A 14 -11.10 34.54 -15.18
CA PRO A 14 -10.62 34.63 -16.56
C PRO A 14 -9.09 34.57 -16.66
N VAL A 15 -8.38 35.23 -15.74
CA VAL A 15 -6.91 35.25 -15.70
C VAL A 15 -6.38 33.87 -15.32
N LEU A 16 -6.96 33.24 -14.30
CA LEU A 16 -6.59 31.88 -13.87
C LEU A 16 -6.83 30.85 -14.98
N ARG A 17 -7.92 30.98 -15.73
CA ARG A 17 -8.24 30.11 -16.87
C ARG A 17 -7.23 30.26 -18.00
N GLU A 18 -6.82 31.50 -18.30
CA GLU A 18 -5.80 31.76 -19.32
C GLU A 18 -4.43 31.19 -18.93
N VAL A 19 -4.02 31.34 -17.66
CA VAL A 19 -2.77 30.74 -17.15
C VAL A 19 -2.85 29.21 -17.16
N SER A 20 -3.99 28.64 -16.74
CA SER A 20 -4.21 27.19 -16.67
C SER A 20 -4.05 26.51 -18.03
N ARG A 21 -4.49 27.14 -19.12
CA ARG A 21 -4.31 26.64 -20.49
C ARG A 21 -2.86 26.50 -20.93
N ARG A 22 -1.94 27.21 -20.29
CA ARG A 22 -0.50 27.17 -20.59
C ARG A 22 0.23 26.11 -19.79
N VAL A 23 -0.44 25.49 -18.81
CA VAL A 23 0.12 24.41 -18.00
C VAL A 23 -0.09 23.10 -18.73
N PHE A 24 1.01 22.50 -19.19
CA PHE A 24 1.00 21.20 -19.88
C PHE A 24 1.43 20.05 -18.97
N SER A 25 1.98 20.34 -17.78
CA SER A 25 2.38 19.34 -16.80
C SER A 25 2.28 19.88 -15.37
N VAL A 26 2.06 18.99 -14.40
CA VAL A 26 2.03 19.31 -12.97
C VAL A 26 3.05 18.45 -12.23
N GLY A 27 3.56 18.92 -11.09
CA GLY A 27 4.60 18.24 -10.31
C GLY A 27 6.00 18.53 -10.86
N LYS A 28 6.87 17.50 -10.92
CA LYS A 28 8.25 17.64 -11.42
C LYS A 28 8.34 17.53 -12.96
N GLY A 29 7.27 17.89 -13.67
CA GLY A 29 7.18 17.75 -15.14
C GLY A 29 7.01 16.32 -15.64
N GLU A 30 6.69 15.37 -14.76
CA GLU A 30 6.51 13.95 -15.12
C GLU A 30 5.07 13.64 -15.58
N ASP A 31 4.07 14.39 -15.10
CA ASP A 31 2.66 14.12 -15.34
C ASP A 31 2.02 15.19 -16.23
N LEU A 32 1.52 14.78 -17.41
CA LEU A 32 0.72 15.65 -18.27
C LEU A 32 -0.57 16.04 -17.56
N ALA A 33 -0.92 17.32 -17.63
CA ALA A 33 -2.11 17.86 -16.98
C ALA A 33 -2.85 18.81 -17.91
N VAL A 34 -4.17 18.77 -17.83
CA VAL A 34 -5.05 19.82 -18.36
C VAL A 34 -5.69 20.49 -17.16
N LEU A 35 -5.50 21.80 -17.05
CA LEU A 35 -6.06 22.62 -15.98
C LEU A 35 -7.14 23.54 -16.54
N ASP A 36 -8.17 23.78 -15.73
CA ASP A 36 -9.17 24.80 -15.98
C ASP A 36 -9.51 25.49 -14.65
N ALA A 37 -10.05 26.70 -14.74
CA ALA A 37 -10.52 27.47 -13.60
C ALA A 37 -11.98 27.82 -13.79
N THR A 38 -12.78 27.72 -12.73
CA THR A 38 -14.21 28.02 -12.74
C THR A 38 -14.64 28.60 -11.41
N ASP A 39 -15.69 29.43 -11.43
CA ASP A 39 -16.42 29.92 -10.26
C ASP A 39 -17.57 28.99 -9.86
N ALA A 40 -17.84 27.95 -10.65
CA ALA A 40 -18.81 26.93 -10.32
C ALA A 40 -18.41 26.17 -9.04
N GLU A 41 -19.40 25.87 -8.20
CA GLU A 41 -19.18 25.05 -7.02
C GLU A 41 -18.66 23.66 -7.40
N PRO A 42 -17.77 23.07 -6.57
CA PRO A 42 -17.31 21.71 -6.79
C PRO A 42 -18.48 20.71 -6.70
N PRO A 43 -18.42 19.58 -7.42
CA PRO A 43 -19.50 18.59 -7.42
C PRO A 43 -19.89 18.16 -6.01
N ALA A 44 -21.20 18.13 -5.71
CA ALA A 44 -21.70 17.81 -4.37
C ALA A 44 -21.30 16.41 -3.87
N ASN A 45 -21.02 15.48 -4.79
CA ASN A 45 -20.58 14.12 -4.51
C ASN A 45 -19.05 13.96 -4.44
N ALA A 46 -18.28 15.04 -4.56
CA ALA A 46 -16.83 14.98 -4.43
C ALA A 46 -16.42 14.81 -2.96
N VAL A 47 -15.43 13.94 -2.72
CA VAL A 47 -14.80 13.80 -1.39
C VAL A 47 -14.03 15.07 -1.07
N ARG A 48 -14.36 15.74 0.04
CA ARG A 48 -13.71 17.00 0.41
C ARG A 48 -12.54 16.72 1.34
N TRP A 49 -11.40 17.31 1.02
CA TRP A 49 -10.20 17.23 1.86
C TRP A 49 -9.99 18.57 2.56
N GLN A 50 -9.88 18.57 3.88
CA GLN A 50 -9.68 19.77 4.68
C GLN A 50 -8.40 19.66 5.53
N PRO A 51 -7.73 20.79 5.83
CA PRO A 51 -6.60 20.81 6.73
C PRO A 51 -6.94 20.16 8.07
N ALA A 52 -6.12 19.23 8.53
CA ALA A 52 -6.35 18.44 9.72
C ALA A 52 -5.04 18.16 10.47
N THR A 53 -5.14 17.76 11.74
CA THR A 53 -3.97 17.38 12.55
C THR A 53 -3.39 16.02 12.18
N SER A 54 -4.12 15.21 11.40
CA SER A 54 -3.73 13.87 10.95
C SER A 54 -4.37 13.56 9.59
N GLY A 55 -3.67 12.82 8.73
CA GLY A 55 -4.16 12.50 7.38
C GLY A 55 -3.03 12.46 6.34
N ALA A 56 -3.35 12.78 5.08
CA ALA A 56 -2.38 12.85 3.99
C ALA A 56 -1.65 14.20 4.01
N SER A 57 -0.32 14.19 3.94
CA SER A 57 0.49 15.40 3.89
C SER A 57 0.66 15.85 2.44
N LEU A 58 0.35 17.12 2.15
CA LEU A 58 0.54 17.76 0.85
C LEU A 58 1.48 18.97 1.02
N GLU A 59 2.33 19.22 0.03
CA GLU A 59 3.11 20.45 -0.03
C GLU A 59 2.20 21.58 -0.53
N VAL A 60 2.10 22.65 0.25
CA VAL A 60 1.25 23.82 -0.04
C VAL A 60 2.14 25.05 -0.12
N PRO A 61 1.98 25.92 -1.14
CA PRO A 61 2.70 27.18 -1.23
C PRO A 61 2.56 28.05 0.03
N GLU A 62 3.65 28.67 0.44
CA GLU A 62 3.71 29.74 1.43
C GLU A 62 3.83 31.12 0.77
N ALA A 63 3.69 32.17 1.58
CA ALA A 63 3.93 33.54 1.12
C ALA A 63 5.36 33.66 0.54
N GLY A 64 5.47 34.26 -0.64
CA GLY A 64 6.73 34.37 -1.38
C GLY A 64 7.04 33.22 -2.34
N CYS A 65 6.24 32.14 -2.35
CA CYS A 65 6.44 31.03 -3.29
C CYS A 65 6.42 31.48 -4.76
N LEU A 66 5.55 32.43 -5.12
CA LEU A 66 5.48 32.96 -6.48
C LEU A 66 6.78 33.67 -6.90
N ALA A 67 7.36 34.48 -6.01
CA ALA A 67 8.63 35.15 -6.27
C ALA A 67 9.78 34.14 -6.48
N VAL A 68 9.74 33.01 -5.76
CA VAL A 68 10.68 31.90 -5.99
C VAL A 68 10.44 31.27 -7.36
N CYS A 69 9.19 31.05 -7.77
CA CYS A 69 8.86 30.55 -9.11
C CYS A 69 9.33 31.50 -10.21
N ASP A 70 9.15 32.82 -10.04
CA ASP A 70 9.59 33.83 -10.99
C ASP A 70 11.13 33.86 -11.11
N ALA A 71 11.84 33.80 -9.98
CA ALA A 71 13.30 33.69 -9.97
C ALA A 71 13.80 32.40 -10.63
N VAL A 72 13.09 31.29 -10.43
CA VAL A 72 13.38 29.99 -11.06
C VAL A 72 13.09 30.00 -12.56
N PHE A 73 12.10 30.77 -13.01
CA PHE A 73 11.76 30.93 -14.42
C PHE A 73 12.75 31.84 -15.15
N ALA A 74 13.23 32.89 -14.51
CA ALA A 74 14.12 33.89 -15.11
C ALA A 74 15.61 33.49 -15.18
N ARG A 75 16.01 32.37 -14.56
CA ARG A 75 17.43 31.96 -14.44
C ARG A 75 17.97 31.20 -15.64
N ASP A 76 19.30 31.14 -15.73
CA ASP A 76 20.03 30.20 -16.59
C ASP A 76 19.97 28.78 -16.02
N LEU A 77 19.90 27.77 -16.89
CA LEU A 77 19.82 26.35 -16.52
C LEU A 77 21.04 25.86 -15.72
N ASN A 78 22.16 26.59 -15.76
CA ASN A 78 23.40 26.23 -15.11
C ASN A 78 23.58 26.76 -13.67
N ASP A 79 22.68 27.60 -13.17
CA ASP A 79 22.81 28.19 -11.83
C ASP A 79 22.32 27.24 -10.71
N LEU A 80 23.28 26.80 -9.89
CA LEU A 80 23.09 26.02 -8.66
C LEU A 80 23.64 26.80 -7.45
N PRO A 81 23.02 26.68 -6.25
CA PRO A 81 21.93 25.78 -5.88
C PRO A 81 20.52 26.35 -6.12
N LEU A 82 19.55 25.43 -6.24
CA LEU A 82 18.12 25.75 -6.29
C LEU A 82 17.68 26.41 -4.97
N PRO A 83 16.94 27.54 -5.00
CA PRO A 83 16.25 28.04 -3.82
C PRO A 83 15.33 26.95 -3.27
N ALA A 84 15.39 26.70 -1.95
CA ALA A 84 14.44 25.82 -1.30
C ALA A 84 13.03 26.43 -1.49
N ALA A 85 12.14 25.67 -2.13
CA ALA A 85 10.80 26.14 -2.46
C ALA A 85 10.07 26.64 -1.21
N GLY A 86 9.41 27.80 -1.31
CA GLY A 86 8.55 28.36 -0.26
C GLY A 86 7.26 27.57 -0.14
N VAL A 87 7.35 26.29 0.23
CA VAL A 87 6.23 25.38 0.43
C VAL A 87 6.30 24.80 1.84
N ARG A 88 5.14 24.60 2.45
CA ARG A 88 5.02 23.88 3.72
C ARG A 88 4.22 22.61 3.56
N ALA A 89 4.56 21.62 4.35
CA ALA A 89 3.73 20.44 4.51
C ALA A 89 2.47 20.80 5.31
N VAL A 90 1.30 20.60 4.70
CA VAL A 90 -0.01 20.71 5.36
C VAL A 90 -0.67 19.34 5.31
N THR A 91 -1.16 18.90 6.46
CA THR A 91 -1.90 17.64 6.56
C THR A 91 -3.36 17.88 6.24
N TYR A 92 -3.95 17.04 5.39
CA TYR A 92 -5.36 17.06 5.00
C TYR A 92 -6.04 15.74 5.37
N ALA A 93 -7.30 15.80 5.78
CA ALA A 93 -8.17 14.65 5.98
C ALA A 93 -9.44 14.78 5.14
N SER A 94 -10.01 13.65 4.71
CA SER A 94 -11.31 13.63 4.05
C SER A 94 -12.46 13.89 5.03
N ASP A 95 -13.50 14.58 4.58
CA ASP A 95 -14.77 14.78 5.29
C ASP A 95 -15.60 13.49 5.40
N VAL A 96 -15.36 12.54 4.51
CA VAL A 96 -15.76 11.15 4.71
C VAL A 96 -15.01 10.64 5.93
N ALA A 97 -15.73 10.50 7.03
CA ALA A 97 -15.24 9.75 8.18
C ALA A 97 -14.81 8.38 7.66
N ALA A 98 -13.51 8.09 7.71
CA ALA A 98 -13.03 6.74 7.45
C ALA A 98 -13.78 5.84 8.42
N SER A 99 -14.74 5.07 7.91
CA SER A 99 -15.64 4.35 8.79
C SER A 99 -14.77 3.41 9.62
N ALA A 100 -14.92 3.47 10.94
CA ALA A 100 -14.24 2.56 11.86
C ALA A 100 -14.79 1.12 11.74
N GLN A 101 -15.50 0.83 10.65
CA GLN A 101 -15.98 -0.49 10.31
C GLN A 101 -14.77 -1.42 10.17
N PRO A 102 -14.84 -2.64 10.71
CA PRO A 102 -13.78 -3.61 10.52
C PRO A 102 -13.60 -3.87 9.03
N LEU A 103 -12.35 -3.76 8.58
CA LEU A 103 -11.94 -4.08 7.22
C LEU A 103 -12.42 -5.49 6.85
N PRO A 104 -13.19 -5.70 5.76
CA PRO A 104 -13.62 -7.04 5.36
C PRO A 104 -12.41 -7.96 5.21
N THR A 105 -12.31 -8.91 6.14
CA THR A 105 -11.15 -9.80 6.28
C THR A 105 -11.62 -11.19 6.65
N PHE A 106 -11.14 -12.18 5.92
CA PHE A 106 -11.42 -13.59 6.21
C PHE A 106 -10.17 -14.42 6.06
N VAL A 107 -10.12 -15.55 6.78
CA VAL A 107 -8.95 -16.43 6.85
C VAL A 107 -9.32 -17.81 6.31
N LEU A 108 -8.51 -18.28 5.36
CA LEU A 108 -8.61 -19.60 4.77
C LEU A 108 -7.37 -20.43 5.13
N GLY A 109 -7.58 -21.70 5.46
CA GLY A 109 -6.56 -22.71 5.65
C GLY A 109 -6.20 -23.44 4.36
N LEU A 110 -4.96 -23.93 4.30
CA LEU A 110 -4.46 -24.76 3.20
C LEU A 110 -4.54 -26.24 3.59
N TRP A 111 -5.30 -27.05 2.84
CA TRP A 111 -5.56 -28.45 3.16
C TRP A 111 -5.18 -29.37 2.01
N ARG A 112 -4.61 -30.53 2.30
CA ARG A 112 -4.34 -31.58 1.31
C ARG A 112 -4.77 -32.92 1.89
N SER A 113 -5.67 -33.61 1.20
CA SER A 113 -6.20 -34.92 1.63
C SER A 113 -6.72 -34.90 3.08
N GLY A 114 -7.49 -33.86 3.44
CA GLY A 114 -8.08 -33.69 4.78
C GLY A 114 -7.10 -33.30 5.89
N LYS A 115 -5.80 -33.12 5.58
CA LYS A 115 -4.77 -32.69 6.54
C LYS A 115 -4.29 -31.29 6.24
N ARG A 116 -3.91 -30.54 7.27
CA ARG A 116 -3.33 -29.21 7.10
C ARG A 116 -2.00 -29.32 6.35
N CYS A 117 -1.87 -28.63 5.22
CA CYS A 117 -0.60 -28.54 4.52
C CYS A 117 0.09 -27.20 4.80
N SER A 118 1.38 -27.13 4.47
CA SER A 118 2.18 -25.93 4.70
C SER A 118 3.13 -25.66 3.56
N CYS A 119 3.30 -24.38 3.23
CA CYS A 119 4.21 -23.89 2.21
C CYS A 119 5.37 -23.15 2.86
N ASP A 120 6.52 -23.15 2.19
CA ASP A 120 7.68 -22.37 2.63
C ASP A 120 7.38 -20.88 2.47
N ALA A 121 7.45 -20.11 3.56
CA ALA A 121 7.21 -18.67 3.54
C ALA A 121 8.20 -17.92 2.64
N ARG A 122 9.38 -18.47 2.37
CA ARG A 122 10.35 -17.86 1.45
C ARG A 122 9.89 -17.91 0.00
N LEU A 123 8.89 -18.74 -0.32
CA LEU A 123 8.37 -18.98 -1.67
C LEU A 123 6.90 -18.53 -1.79
N LEU A 124 6.57 -17.34 -1.27
CA LEU A 124 5.19 -16.83 -1.20
C LEU A 124 4.41 -16.92 -2.53
N CYS A 125 5.09 -16.76 -3.67
CA CYS A 125 4.46 -16.85 -4.99
C CYS A 125 3.84 -18.24 -5.27
N GLN A 126 4.32 -19.31 -4.64
CA GLN A 126 3.74 -20.66 -4.76
C GLN A 126 2.37 -20.79 -4.10
N VAL A 127 1.98 -19.83 -3.26
CA VAL A 127 0.66 -19.79 -2.62
C VAL A 127 -0.17 -18.64 -3.19
N VAL A 128 0.42 -17.45 -3.25
CA VAL A 128 -0.27 -16.24 -3.71
C VAL A 128 -0.64 -16.32 -5.20
N GLY A 129 0.22 -16.90 -6.04
CA GLY A 129 -0.05 -17.06 -7.48
C GLY A 129 -1.29 -17.91 -7.75
N PRO A 130 -1.35 -19.15 -7.24
CA PRO A 130 -2.54 -20.00 -7.37
C PRO A 130 -3.83 -19.37 -6.82
N ILE A 131 -3.77 -18.66 -5.69
CA ILE A 131 -4.95 -17.96 -5.15
C ILE A 131 -5.41 -16.85 -6.09
N ARG A 132 -4.48 -16.08 -6.68
CA ARG A 132 -4.85 -15.06 -7.66
C ARG A 132 -5.50 -15.67 -8.90
N HIS A 133 -4.99 -16.79 -9.38
CA HIS A 133 -5.60 -17.49 -10.51
C HIS A 133 -7.03 -17.94 -10.17
N LEU A 134 -7.24 -18.48 -8.97
CA LEU A 134 -8.57 -18.87 -8.51
C LEU A 134 -9.51 -17.66 -8.37
N LEU A 135 -9.02 -16.50 -7.91
CA LEU A 135 -9.79 -15.25 -7.89
C LEU A 135 -10.21 -14.79 -9.30
N ASP A 136 -9.36 -15.02 -10.30
CA ASP A 136 -9.65 -14.73 -11.70
C ASP A 136 -10.71 -15.69 -12.26
N GLU A 137 -10.61 -16.99 -11.94
CA GLU A 137 -11.58 -18.02 -12.34
C GLU A 137 -12.99 -17.74 -11.81
N ILE A 138 -13.13 -17.33 -10.54
CA ILE A 138 -14.44 -17.07 -9.93
C ILE A 138 -15.09 -15.75 -10.37
N ARG A 139 -14.40 -14.88 -11.15
CA ARG A 139 -14.93 -13.56 -11.55
C ARG A 139 -16.31 -13.68 -12.18
N ASN A 140 -16.48 -14.60 -13.14
CA ASN A 140 -17.72 -14.76 -13.87
C ASN A 140 -18.87 -15.26 -12.99
N GLU A 141 -18.56 -16.11 -12.00
CA GLU A 141 -19.52 -16.58 -10.98
C GLU A 141 -19.97 -15.40 -10.09
N VAL A 142 -19.02 -14.60 -9.60
CA VAL A 142 -19.33 -13.39 -8.80
C VAL A 142 -20.20 -12.41 -9.59
N VAL A 143 -19.83 -12.11 -10.84
CA VAL A 143 -20.63 -11.23 -11.72
C VAL A 143 -22.03 -11.80 -11.94
N GLY A 144 -22.14 -13.12 -12.18
CA GLY A 144 -23.44 -13.78 -12.39
C GLY A 144 -24.34 -13.74 -11.16
N LEU A 145 -23.78 -13.75 -9.96
CA LEU A 145 -24.52 -13.71 -8.70
C LEU A 145 -24.90 -12.28 -8.27
N LEU A 146 -24.11 -11.26 -8.66
CA LEU A 146 -24.31 -9.89 -8.20
C LEU A 146 -24.97 -8.95 -9.22
N ALA A 147 -24.83 -9.20 -10.52
CA ALA A 147 -25.49 -8.39 -11.55
C ALA A 147 -27.01 -8.67 -11.56
N ARG A 148 -27.84 -7.63 -11.41
CA ARG A 148 -29.30 -7.79 -11.34
C ARG A 148 -29.96 -7.82 -12.70
N SER A 149 -29.27 -7.34 -13.73
CA SER A 149 -29.76 -7.28 -15.10
C SER A 149 -28.62 -7.43 -16.13
N PRO A 150 -28.92 -7.82 -17.38
CA PRO A 150 -27.92 -7.88 -18.45
C PRO A 150 -27.22 -6.54 -18.72
N SER A 151 -27.91 -5.42 -18.53
CA SER A 151 -27.36 -4.07 -18.72
C SER A 151 -26.35 -3.66 -17.65
N GLU A 152 -26.45 -4.19 -16.43
CA GLU A 152 -25.50 -3.92 -15.35
C GLU A 152 -24.23 -4.78 -15.42
N ARG A 153 -24.29 -5.88 -16.17
CA ARG A 153 -23.22 -6.88 -16.23
C ARG A 153 -21.85 -6.30 -16.60
N PRO A 154 -21.71 -5.42 -17.62
CA PRO A 154 -20.40 -4.86 -17.98
C PRO A 154 -19.80 -4.02 -16.84
N ALA A 155 -20.59 -3.18 -16.19
CA ALA A 155 -20.12 -2.35 -15.08
C ALA A 155 -19.71 -3.20 -13.86
N MET A 156 -20.48 -4.26 -13.58
CA MET A 156 -20.15 -5.22 -12.52
C MET A 156 -18.86 -6.00 -12.84
N GLU A 157 -18.64 -6.39 -14.10
CA GLU A 157 -17.44 -7.09 -14.53
C GLU A 157 -16.18 -6.24 -14.32
N THR A 158 -16.21 -4.97 -14.75
CA THR A 158 -15.12 -4.01 -14.48
C THR A 158 -14.88 -3.84 -12.99
N LEU A 159 -15.95 -3.71 -12.18
CA LEU A 159 -15.82 -3.57 -10.74
C LEU A 159 -15.21 -4.81 -10.08
N VAL A 160 -15.71 -6.01 -10.39
CA VAL A 160 -15.18 -7.27 -9.85
C VAL A 160 -13.70 -7.44 -10.20
N ARG A 161 -13.32 -7.14 -11.45
CA ARG A 161 -11.91 -7.20 -11.87
C ARG A 161 -11.03 -6.26 -11.06
N ARG A 162 -11.45 -5.00 -10.90
CA ARG A 162 -10.71 -4.00 -10.12
C ARG A 162 -10.61 -4.39 -8.65
N VAL A 163 -11.69 -4.92 -8.06
CA VAL A 163 -11.73 -5.31 -6.64
C VAL A 163 -10.91 -6.57 -6.37
N LEU A 164 -11.09 -7.65 -7.14
CA LEU A 164 -10.46 -8.94 -6.85
C LEU A 164 -9.03 -9.05 -7.36
N LEU A 165 -8.74 -8.46 -8.54
CA LEU A 165 -7.45 -8.63 -9.23
C LEU A 165 -6.59 -7.37 -9.20
N GLY A 166 -7.21 -6.20 -8.97
CA GLY A 166 -6.50 -4.92 -9.04
C GLY A 166 -6.10 -4.55 -10.47
N HIS A 167 -6.86 -4.98 -11.47
CA HIS A 167 -6.61 -4.69 -12.89
C HIS A 167 -7.73 -3.84 -13.51
N ASP A 168 -7.38 -2.99 -14.47
CA ASP A 168 -8.32 -2.24 -15.31
C ASP A 168 -8.85 -3.10 -16.48
N ASP A 169 -9.70 -2.53 -17.34
CA ASP A 169 -10.27 -3.23 -18.50
C ASP A 169 -9.20 -3.66 -19.53
N SER A 170 -8.02 -3.05 -19.51
CA SER A 170 -6.86 -3.38 -20.35
C SER A 170 -5.91 -4.41 -19.73
N ASP A 171 -6.31 -5.05 -18.63
CA ASP A 171 -5.48 -5.97 -17.84
C ASP A 171 -4.23 -5.34 -17.19
N LYS A 172 -4.22 -4.02 -17.04
CA LYS A 172 -3.11 -3.33 -16.41
C LYS A 172 -3.35 -3.15 -14.91
N PRO A 173 -2.29 -3.27 -14.08
CA PRO A 173 -2.40 -3.03 -12.65
C PRO A 173 -2.86 -1.60 -12.34
N ILE A 174 -3.80 -1.47 -11.42
CA ILE A 174 -4.35 -0.18 -10.98
C ILE A 174 -3.67 0.31 -9.70
N ALA A 175 -3.79 1.61 -9.43
CA ALA A 175 -3.24 2.22 -8.22
C ALA A 175 -4.20 2.14 -7.02
N GLU A 176 -5.48 2.02 -7.31
CA GLU A 176 -6.57 1.97 -6.34
C GLU A 176 -6.46 0.72 -5.45
N PRO A 177 -6.90 0.84 -4.18
CA PRO A 177 -6.93 -0.31 -3.30
C PRO A 177 -7.83 -1.44 -3.82
N HIS A 178 -7.33 -2.66 -3.73
CA HIS A 178 -7.98 -3.90 -4.15
C HIS A 178 -7.73 -4.99 -3.10
N LEU A 179 -8.32 -6.17 -3.30
CA LEU A 179 -8.21 -7.30 -2.39
C LEU A 179 -6.74 -7.72 -2.25
N ALA A 180 -6.27 -7.79 -1.01
CA ALA A 180 -4.91 -8.24 -0.70
C ALA A 180 -4.91 -9.70 -0.28
N ILE A 181 -3.96 -10.47 -0.81
CA ILE A 181 -3.67 -11.83 -0.38
C ILE A 181 -2.54 -11.77 0.64
N LEU A 182 -2.82 -12.13 1.90
CA LEU A 182 -1.91 -12.01 3.03
C LEU A 182 -1.55 -13.40 3.57
N PRO A 183 -0.41 -13.98 3.16
CA PRO A 183 0.12 -15.19 3.78
C PRO A 183 0.34 -15.00 5.27
N LEU A 184 -0.07 -15.97 6.07
CA LEU A 184 0.08 -15.96 7.52
C LEU A 184 1.07 -17.06 7.94
N PRO A 185 2.37 -16.73 8.06
CA PRO A 185 3.36 -17.59 8.68
C PRO A 185 2.92 -18.04 10.08
N SER A 186 3.21 -19.30 10.43
CA SER A 186 3.02 -19.82 11.78
C SER A 186 3.97 -19.15 12.78
N VAL A 187 3.51 -18.04 13.36
CA VAL A 187 4.21 -17.22 14.38
C VAL A 187 3.54 -17.29 15.76
N LEU A 188 2.47 -18.08 15.89
CA LEU A 188 1.77 -18.36 17.13
C LEU A 188 2.06 -19.79 17.61
N GLY A 189 1.95 -19.99 18.92
CA GLY A 189 2.05 -21.30 19.57
C GLY A 189 3.46 -21.60 20.09
N PRO A 190 3.65 -22.79 20.71
CA PRO A 190 4.91 -23.15 21.36
C PRO A 190 6.07 -23.39 20.40
N TYR A 191 5.78 -23.69 19.12
CA TYR A 191 6.77 -24.02 18.10
C TYR A 191 6.52 -23.23 16.80
N PRO A 192 6.77 -21.92 16.78
CA PRO A 192 6.63 -21.12 15.58
C PRO A 192 7.71 -21.54 14.56
N ASP A 193 7.28 -22.01 13.39
CA ASP A 193 8.16 -22.53 12.33
C ASP A 193 8.16 -21.66 11.06
N GLY A 194 7.37 -20.58 11.05
CA GLY A 194 7.29 -19.65 9.93
C GLY A 194 6.61 -20.18 8.68
N ARG A 195 6.16 -21.44 8.63
CA ARG A 195 5.55 -21.98 7.42
C ARG A 195 4.15 -21.43 7.24
N VAL A 196 3.74 -21.22 6.00
CA VAL A 196 2.42 -20.68 5.66
C VAL A 196 1.42 -21.83 5.60
N ARG A 197 0.45 -21.82 6.51
CA ARG A 197 -0.68 -22.78 6.56
C ARG A 197 -2.03 -22.13 6.30
N ARG A 198 -2.03 -20.80 6.26
CA ARG A 198 -3.21 -19.93 6.23
C ARG A 198 -2.92 -18.70 5.39
N ILE A 199 -3.97 -18.19 4.78
CA ILE A 199 -3.98 -16.92 4.06
C ILE A 199 -5.17 -16.10 4.56
N ALA A 200 -4.95 -14.82 4.82
CA ALA A 200 -6.02 -13.86 4.96
C ALA A 200 -6.27 -13.18 3.61
N LEU A 201 -7.53 -12.94 3.28
CA LEU A 201 -7.93 -12.02 2.23
C LEU A 201 -8.49 -10.77 2.91
N ALA A 202 -7.93 -9.61 2.58
CA ALA A 202 -8.25 -8.35 3.24
C ALA A 202 -8.53 -7.24 2.22
N ASP A 203 -9.65 -6.56 2.38
CA ASP A 203 -10.05 -5.47 1.50
C ASP A 203 -9.60 -4.09 2.00
N PHE A 204 -8.41 -3.65 1.57
CA PHE A 204 -7.88 -2.31 1.91
C PHE A 204 -8.55 -1.14 1.18
N GLY A 205 -9.51 -1.41 0.29
CA GLY A 205 -10.34 -0.38 -0.35
C GLY A 205 -11.72 -0.22 0.27
N GLY A 206 -11.98 -0.92 1.38
CA GLY A 206 -13.26 -0.95 2.07
C GLY A 206 -13.65 0.41 2.64
N GLY A 207 -14.24 1.25 1.79
CA GLY A 207 -15.20 2.28 2.20
C GLY A 207 -16.60 1.68 2.33
N ASP A 208 -17.61 2.53 2.46
CA ASP A 208 -19.01 2.11 2.62
C ASP A 208 -19.68 1.68 1.29
N ASP A 209 -18.92 1.22 0.29
CA ASP A 209 -19.46 0.73 -0.99
C ASP A 209 -20.05 -0.69 -0.81
N PRO A 210 -21.40 -0.83 -0.89
CA PRO A 210 -22.07 -2.11 -0.69
C PRO A 210 -21.76 -3.13 -1.79
N ASN A 211 -21.50 -2.69 -3.03
CA ASN A 211 -21.18 -3.59 -4.13
C ASN A 211 -19.79 -4.19 -3.93
N ARG A 212 -18.81 -3.35 -3.55
CA ARG A 212 -17.46 -3.83 -3.22
C ARG A 212 -17.50 -4.85 -2.08
N ARG A 213 -18.26 -4.57 -1.03
CA ARG A 213 -18.43 -5.49 0.10
C ARG A 213 -19.02 -6.83 -0.35
N ALA A 214 -20.09 -6.79 -1.13
CA ALA A 214 -20.74 -7.99 -1.66
C ALA A 214 -19.79 -8.83 -2.55
N ILE A 215 -18.92 -8.18 -3.34
CA ILE A 215 -17.90 -8.86 -4.16
C ILE A 215 -16.93 -9.64 -3.27
N VAL A 216 -16.41 -9.00 -2.21
CA VAL A 216 -15.44 -9.62 -1.30
C VAL A 216 -16.07 -10.75 -0.50
N GLU A 217 -17.30 -10.57 -0.01
CA GLU A 217 -18.07 -11.62 0.69
C GLU A 217 -18.38 -12.80 -0.24
N MET A 218 -18.75 -12.55 -1.49
CA MET A 218 -19.01 -13.61 -2.46
C MET A 218 -17.73 -14.38 -2.81
N ALA A 219 -16.60 -13.68 -2.94
CA ALA A 219 -15.31 -14.33 -3.14
C ALA A 219 -14.98 -15.26 -1.96
N GLN A 220 -15.24 -14.86 -0.72
CA GLN A 220 -15.05 -15.74 0.44
C GLN A 220 -15.84 -17.05 0.32
N VAL A 221 -17.12 -16.96 -0.07
CA VAL A 221 -18.00 -18.12 -0.22
C VAL A 221 -17.51 -19.03 -1.35
N LEU A 222 -17.20 -18.45 -2.52
CA LEU A 222 -16.83 -19.22 -3.69
C LEU A 222 -15.45 -19.87 -3.59
N LEU A 223 -14.53 -19.31 -2.80
CA LEU A 223 -13.21 -19.90 -2.57
C LEU A 223 -13.23 -21.12 -1.64
N HIS A 224 -14.25 -21.23 -0.78
CA HIS A 224 -14.37 -22.34 0.16
C HIS A 224 -14.53 -23.69 -0.56
N GLY A 225 -13.68 -24.66 -0.20
CA GLY A 225 -13.67 -25.99 -0.81
C GLY A 225 -13.03 -26.06 -2.20
N ARG A 226 -12.51 -24.95 -2.75
CA ARG A 226 -11.88 -24.95 -4.07
C ARG A 226 -10.42 -25.37 -3.99
N GLU A 227 -10.00 -26.16 -4.98
CA GLU A 227 -8.61 -26.55 -5.15
C GLU A 227 -7.80 -25.42 -5.81
N LEU A 228 -6.62 -25.14 -5.26
CA LEU A 228 -5.62 -24.26 -5.85
C LEU A 228 -5.07 -24.88 -7.14
N ARG A 229 -4.97 -24.05 -8.18
CA ARG A 229 -4.43 -24.40 -9.49
C ARG A 229 -3.14 -23.64 -9.77
N ASP A 230 -2.14 -24.32 -10.31
CA ASP A 230 -0.91 -23.70 -10.82
C ASP A 230 -0.80 -23.98 -12.32
N ASN A 231 -0.89 -22.93 -13.14
CA ASN A 231 -0.94 -23.02 -14.60
C ASN A 231 -1.99 -24.02 -15.11
N GLY A 232 -3.20 -23.98 -14.53
CA GLY A 232 -4.31 -24.86 -14.89
C GLY A 232 -4.25 -26.28 -14.32
N LEU A 233 -3.14 -26.67 -13.66
CA LEU A 233 -2.99 -27.98 -13.02
C LEU A 233 -3.40 -27.92 -11.54
N GLY A 234 -4.18 -28.91 -11.11
CA GLY A 234 -4.56 -29.07 -9.70
C GLY A 234 -3.34 -29.34 -8.81
N THR A 235 -3.21 -28.59 -7.72
CA THR A 235 -2.09 -28.73 -6.78
C THR A 235 -2.37 -29.76 -5.66
N GLY A 236 -3.59 -30.31 -5.61
CA GLY A 236 -4.12 -31.10 -4.50
C GLY A 236 -4.32 -30.30 -3.21
N VAL A 237 -4.14 -28.97 -3.23
CA VAL A 237 -4.33 -28.09 -2.08
C VAL A 237 -5.70 -27.43 -2.18
N VAL A 238 -6.54 -27.59 -1.17
CA VAL A 238 -7.87 -26.99 -1.08
C VAL A 238 -7.85 -25.84 -0.09
N LEU A 239 -8.51 -24.73 -0.44
CA LEU A 239 -8.81 -23.63 0.47
C LEU A 239 -10.07 -23.95 1.26
N ASP A 240 -10.00 -23.83 2.58
CA ASP A 240 -11.15 -24.07 3.45
C ASP A 240 -11.19 -23.02 4.57
N THR A 241 -12.37 -22.72 5.09
CA THR A 241 -12.57 -21.71 6.14
C THR A 241 -11.91 -22.14 7.44
N GLU A 242 -11.21 -21.23 8.11
CA GLU A 242 -10.64 -21.53 9.42
C GLU A 242 -11.74 -21.60 10.51
N PRO A 243 -11.92 -22.73 11.21
CA PRO A 243 -13.09 -22.96 12.07
C PRO A 243 -13.08 -22.14 13.36
N ASP A 244 -11.92 -21.91 13.98
CA ASP A 244 -11.81 -21.30 15.32
C ASP A 244 -11.73 -19.76 15.31
N ARG A 245 -11.61 -19.15 14.11
CA ARG A 245 -11.37 -17.72 13.89
C ARG A 245 -10.20 -17.13 14.70
N GLN A 246 -9.32 -17.96 15.28
CA GLN A 246 -8.22 -17.53 16.15
C GLN A 246 -7.29 -16.59 15.39
N TRP A 247 -6.94 -16.97 14.17
CA TRP A 247 -6.05 -16.20 13.29
C TRP A 247 -6.67 -14.90 12.81
N LEU A 248 -7.99 -14.91 12.53
CA LEU A 248 -8.71 -13.69 12.19
C LEU A 248 -8.68 -12.70 13.37
N ARG A 249 -8.99 -13.16 14.58
CA ARG A 249 -8.93 -12.34 15.79
C ARG A 249 -7.51 -11.83 16.06
N ALA A 250 -6.51 -12.66 15.82
CA ALA A 250 -5.12 -12.29 16.05
C ALA A 250 -4.65 -11.21 15.07
N ILE A 251 -4.90 -11.35 13.77
CA ILE A 251 -4.45 -10.38 12.76
C ILE A 251 -5.25 -9.07 12.78
N THR A 252 -6.49 -9.09 13.28
CA THR A 252 -7.34 -7.89 13.43
C THR A 252 -7.23 -7.22 14.81
N LYS A 253 -6.46 -7.83 15.73
CA LYS A 253 -6.29 -7.31 17.09
C LYS A 253 -5.76 -5.87 17.07
N ARG A 254 -6.24 -5.04 17.99
CA ARG A 254 -5.65 -3.73 18.26
C ARG A 254 -4.31 -3.88 18.99
N SER A 255 -3.25 -3.29 18.46
CA SER A 255 -1.92 -3.27 19.09
C SER A 255 -1.20 -1.95 18.85
N ARG A 256 -0.38 -1.54 19.82
CA ARG A 256 0.53 -0.40 19.66
C ARG A 256 1.76 -0.78 18.86
N THR A 257 2.16 -2.04 18.93
CA THR A 257 3.40 -2.52 18.34
C THR A 257 3.11 -3.62 17.33
N TRP A 258 3.71 -3.47 16.14
CA TRP A 258 3.51 -4.35 15.01
C TRP A 258 4.85 -4.70 14.37
N ALA A 259 4.99 -5.96 13.96
CA ALA A 259 6.20 -6.48 13.32
C ALA A 259 5.85 -7.15 12.00
N THR A 260 6.67 -6.96 10.96
CA THR A 260 6.46 -7.64 9.68
C THR A 260 6.66 -9.16 9.79
N VAL A 261 5.70 -9.98 9.36
CA VAL A 261 5.84 -11.45 9.26
C VAL A 261 6.16 -11.93 7.84
N THR A 262 5.93 -11.07 6.85
CA THR A 262 6.54 -11.17 5.53
C THR A 262 7.27 -9.87 5.24
N PRO A 263 8.45 -9.91 4.58
CA PRO A 263 9.26 -8.71 4.43
C PRO A 263 8.51 -7.67 3.60
N LEU A 264 8.64 -6.41 3.96
CA LEU A 264 8.13 -5.33 3.13
C LEU A 264 9.03 -5.17 1.91
N VAL A 265 8.42 -4.92 0.76
CA VAL A 265 9.15 -4.60 -0.47
C VAL A 265 9.02 -3.11 -0.73
N GLN A 266 10.14 -2.42 -0.81
CA GLN A 266 10.17 -0.96 -0.95
C GLN A 266 10.48 -0.57 -2.39
N ALA A 267 9.51 0.05 -3.06
CA ALA A 267 9.70 0.63 -4.38
C ALA A 267 10.23 2.07 -4.23
N ALA A 268 11.46 2.31 -4.67
CA ALA A 268 12.01 3.66 -4.76
C ALA A 268 13.03 3.72 -5.91
N LYS A 269 12.94 4.75 -6.75
CA LYS A 269 13.93 5.04 -7.81
C LYS A 269 15.32 5.28 -7.19
N GLU A 270 15.33 5.73 -5.93
CA GLU A 270 16.50 6.10 -5.12
C GLU A 270 17.08 4.93 -4.30
N LEU A 271 16.44 3.75 -4.31
CA LEU A 271 16.91 2.54 -3.62
C LEU A 271 17.11 1.37 -4.59
N THR A 272 17.66 1.67 -5.76
CA THR A 272 17.96 0.67 -6.80
C THR A 272 19.22 -0.12 -6.46
N GLY A 273 19.44 -1.24 -7.18
CA GLY A 273 20.70 -1.99 -7.09
C GLY A 273 21.94 -1.14 -7.41
N ALA A 274 21.82 -0.12 -8.28
CA ALA A 274 22.90 0.81 -8.57
C ALA A 274 23.23 1.70 -7.37
N GLU A 275 22.22 2.24 -6.69
CA GLU A 275 22.40 3.02 -5.45
C GLU A 275 22.99 2.17 -4.32
N TRP A 276 22.61 0.89 -4.25
CA TRP A 276 23.23 -0.06 -3.33
C TRP A 276 24.71 -0.29 -3.63
N LYS A 277 25.08 -0.50 -4.90
CA LYS A 277 26.50 -0.62 -5.32
C LYS A 277 27.31 0.62 -4.93
N ARG A 278 26.76 1.82 -5.18
CA ARG A 278 27.38 3.09 -4.79
C ARG A 278 27.56 3.22 -3.28
N LEU A 279 26.59 2.76 -2.47
CA LEU A 279 26.74 2.71 -1.01
C LEU A 279 27.84 1.73 -0.58
N VAL A 280 27.90 0.54 -1.19
CA VAL A 280 28.96 -0.46 -0.91
C VAL A 280 30.35 0.10 -1.24
N GLU A 281 30.49 0.78 -2.39
CA GLU A 281 31.73 1.46 -2.78
C GLU A 281 32.10 2.59 -1.81
N ALA A 282 31.12 3.39 -1.38
CA ALA A 282 31.34 4.45 -0.39
C ALA A 282 31.81 3.88 0.95
N ARG A 283 31.25 2.75 1.41
CA ARG A 283 31.71 2.04 2.61
C ARG A 283 33.14 1.51 2.46
N ARG A 284 33.50 0.99 1.27
CA ARG A 284 34.88 0.54 1.00
C ARG A 284 35.88 1.68 1.03
N LYS A 285 35.47 2.90 0.63
CA LYS A 285 36.29 4.12 0.66
C LYS A 285 36.14 4.92 1.95
N ALA A 286 35.46 4.40 2.98
CA ALA A 286 35.17 5.14 4.20
C ALA A 286 36.43 5.57 4.96
N GLU A 287 37.53 4.82 4.87
CA GLU A 287 38.83 5.21 5.44
C GLU A 287 39.41 6.47 4.79
N GLN A 288 39.14 6.69 3.50
CA GLN A 288 39.67 7.81 2.71
C GLN A 288 38.72 9.02 2.73
N GLU A 289 37.40 8.77 2.68
CA GLU A 289 36.37 9.80 2.60
C GLU A 289 35.22 9.56 3.63
N PRO A 290 35.50 9.61 4.94
CA PRO A 290 34.54 9.21 5.97
C PRO A 290 33.26 10.07 5.97
N ALA A 291 33.40 11.39 5.78
CA ALA A 291 32.26 12.32 5.78
C ALA A 291 31.28 12.02 4.63
N LYS A 292 31.78 11.66 3.45
CA LYS A 292 30.96 11.37 2.28
C LYS A 292 30.24 10.03 2.38
N ALA A 293 30.93 9.01 2.92
CA ALA A 293 30.32 7.72 3.22
C ALA A 293 29.19 7.87 4.25
N ALA A 294 29.44 8.60 5.34
CA ALA A 294 28.46 8.87 6.39
C ALA A 294 27.25 9.66 5.87
N ALA A 295 27.48 10.73 5.11
CA ALA A 295 26.41 11.54 4.52
C ALA A 295 25.50 10.72 3.59
N ARG A 296 26.09 9.82 2.78
CA ARG A 296 25.32 8.95 1.87
C ARG A 296 24.51 7.92 2.63
N GLU A 297 25.09 7.30 3.65
CA GLU A 297 24.38 6.33 4.50
C GLU A 297 23.20 6.99 5.25
N LEU A 298 23.42 8.20 5.80
CA LEU A 298 22.37 8.99 6.43
C LEU A 298 21.25 9.35 5.45
N HIS A 299 21.60 9.79 4.24
CA HIS A 299 20.61 10.13 3.20
C HIS A 299 19.72 8.92 2.86
N LEU A 300 20.31 7.76 2.57
CA LEU A 300 19.56 6.55 2.23
C LEU A 300 18.71 6.06 3.40
N ARG A 301 19.21 6.16 4.65
CA ARG A 301 18.46 5.82 5.86
C ARG A 301 17.24 6.73 6.02
N LYS A 302 17.41 8.05 5.88
CA LYS A 302 16.33 9.02 5.98
C LYS A 302 15.27 8.77 4.91
N ARG A 303 15.69 8.61 3.65
CA ARG A 303 14.77 8.34 2.53
C ARG A 303 14.01 7.02 2.72
N ARG A 304 14.68 6.00 3.25
CA ARG A 304 14.06 4.73 3.57
C ARG A 304 12.93 4.89 4.59
N LEU A 305 13.21 5.58 5.69
CA LEU A 305 12.26 5.83 6.76
C LEU A 305 11.04 6.61 6.25
N GLU A 306 11.25 7.70 5.50
CA GLU A 306 10.17 8.52 4.92
C GLU A 306 9.16 7.70 4.10
N LEU A 307 9.66 6.81 3.23
CA LEU A 307 8.81 6.00 2.36
C LEU A 307 8.02 4.93 3.14
N ILE A 308 8.65 4.36 4.17
CA ILE A 308 7.99 3.39 5.05
C ILE A 308 6.91 4.07 5.89
N GLU A 309 7.23 5.21 6.50
CA GLU A 309 6.26 6.00 7.25
C GLU A 309 5.08 6.41 6.37
N ARG A 310 5.33 6.83 5.13
CA ARG A 310 4.26 7.12 4.17
C ARG A 310 3.38 5.89 3.92
N SER A 311 3.97 4.72 3.72
CA SER A 311 3.19 3.49 3.52
C SER A 311 2.41 3.06 4.77
N ILE A 312 2.97 3.27 5.97
CA ILE A 312 2.30 2.98 7.24
C ILE A 312 1.13 3.94 7.44
N ARG A 313 1.35 5.26 7.25
CA ARG A 313 0.29 6.28 7.34
C ARG A 313 -0.88 5.96 6.41
N GLN A 314 -0.59 5.47 5.20
CA GLN A 314 -1.63 5.01 4.28
C GLN A 314 -2.40 3.79 4.84
N ALA A 315 -1.71 2.82 5.43
CA ALA A 315 -2.33 1.61 5.97
C ALA A 315 -3.18 1.87 7.23
N ILE A 316 -2.85 2.89 8.02
CA ILE A 316 -3.57 3.25 9.25
C ILE A 316 -4.49 4.46 9.07
N ALA A 317 -4.72 4.90 7.83
CA ALA A 317 -5.58 6.05 7.53
C ALA A 317 -6.95 5.86 8.20
N GLY A 318 -7.43 6.89 8.89
CA GLY A 318 -8.70 6.84 9.65
C GLY A 318 -8.60 6.34 11.08
N GLN A 319 -7.49 5.74 11.51
CA GLN A 319 -7.35 5.21 12.88
C GLN A 319 -6.83 6.24 13.90
N GLY A 320 -6.41 7.43 13.45
CA GLY A 320 -5.97 8.54 14.30
C GLY A 320 -4.69 8.28 15.11
N ALA A 321 -3.98 7.19 14.84
CA ALA A 321 -2.71 6.85 15.49
C ALA A 321 -1.52 7.52 14.79
N ARG A 322 -0.50 7.87 15.57
CA ARG A 322 0.76 8.40 15.06
C ARG A 322 1.89 7.41 15.26
N ILE A 323 2.83 7.41 14.33
CA ILE A 323 4.04 6.60 14.39
C ILE A 323 4.95 7.21 15.46
N VAL A 324 5.34 6.41 16.45
CA VAL A 324 6.30 6.78 17.51
C VAL A 324 7.72 6.39 17.10
N SER A 325 7.88 5.16 16.60
CA SER A 325 9.17 4.67 16.13
C SER A 325 9.01 3.64 15.01
N VAL A 326 10.03 3.56 14.16
CA VAL A 326 10.20 2.49 13.17
C VAL A 326 11.62 1.96 13.30
N GLU A 327 11.74 0.68 13.62
CA GLU A 327 13.02 -0.01 13.79
C GLU A 327 13.22 -1.02 12.67
N PHE A 328 14.46 -1.11 12.18
CA PHE A 328 14.85 -2.04 11.12
C PHE A 328 15.49 -3.27 11.73
N THR A 329 15.03 -4.45 11.32
CA THR A 329 15.61 -5.72 11.76
C THR A 329 16.35 -6.41 10.62
N SER A 330 17.58 -6.83 10.89
CA SER A 330 18.39 -7.66 9.99
C SER A 330 18.02 -9.15 10.08
N GLY A 331 17.50 -9.57 11.23
CA GLY A 331 16.99 -10.91 11.51
C GLY A 331 15.50 -11.09 11.24
N GLY A 332 14.99 -12.27 11.59
CA GLY A 332 13.56 -12.49 11.74
C GLY A 332 13.02 -11.66 12.90
N PRO A 333 12.04 -10.76 12.68
CA PRO A 333 11.55 -9.84 13.71
C PRO A 333 10.86 -10.55 14.88
N ILE A 334 10.26 -11.72 14.63
CA ILE A 334 9.66 -12.58 15.63
C ILE A 334 9.99 -14.04 15.34
N ALA A 335 9.80 -14.90 16.34
CA ALA A 335 10.08 -16.32 16.23
C ALA A 335 9.34 -16.96 15.03
N GLY A 336 10.05 -17.82 14.30
CA GLY A 336 9.57 -18.45 13.07
C GLY A 336 9.75 -17.60 11.80
N VAL A 337 9.87 -16.28 11.88
CA VAL A 337 10.03 -15.44 10.67
C VAL A 337 11.45 -15.56 10.12
N HIS A 338 11.57 -15.80 8.80
CA HIS A 338 12.86 -15.86 8.12
C HIS A 338 13.45 -14.46 7.90
N VAL A 339 14.75 -14.39 7.62
CA VAL A 339 15.37 -13.09 7.26
C VAL A 339 14.88 -12.61 5.89
N ALA A 340 14.72 -11.29 5.74
CA ALA A 340 14.11 -10.69 4.54
C ALA A 340 14.78 -11.10 3.22
N ALA A 341 16.12 -11.27 3.23
CA ALA A 341 16.90 -11.65 2.06
C ALA A 341 16.60 -13.07 1.54
N GLN A 342 16.04 -13.95 2.37
CA GLN A 342 15.71 -15.33 1.97
C GLN A 342 14.41 -15.44 1.17
N TYR A 343 13.55 -14.41 1.22
CA TYR A 343 12.29 -14.43 0.49
C TYR A 343 12.52 -14.18 -1.00
N ARG A 344 12.01 -15.08 -1.82
CA ARG A 344 12.10 -15.00 -3.28
C ARG A 344 10.97 -14.15 -3.84
N THR A 345 11.35 -13.26 -4.74
CA THR A 345 10.47 -12.33 -5.46
C THR A 345 10.63 -12.58 -6.96
N LYS A 346 9.54 -12.47 -7.73
CA LYS A 346 9.54 -12.55 -9.20
C LYS A 346 9.04 -11.23 -9.79
N GLY A 347 9.34 -10.99 -11.06
CA GLY A 347 8.88 -9.81 -11.80
C GLY A 347 9.34 -8.51 -11.17
N TYR A 348 8.49 -7.48 -11.20
CA TYR A 348 8.84 -6.12 -10.78
C TYR A 348 9.31 -5.98 -9.31
N LEU A 349 9.09 -6.97 -8.45
CA LEU A 349 9.55 -6.95 -7.04
C LEU A 349 10.96 -7.50 -6.85
N SER A 350 11.56 -8.18 -7.85
CA SER A 350 12.87 -8.84 -7.71
C SER A 350 14.02 -7.86 -7.50
N GLU A 351 13.90 -6.66 -8.05
CA GLU A 351 14.93 -5.62 -8.02
C GLU A 351 14.86 -4.72 -6.79
N MET A 352 13.81 -4.89 -5.98
CA MET A 352 13.51 -4.00 -4.86
C MET A 352 14.06 -4.54 -3.54
N PRO A 353 14.59 -3.67 -2.66
CA PRO A 353 15.06 -4.08 -1.35
C PRO A 353 13.91 -4.63 -0.50
N LYS A 354 14.23 -5.70 0.22
CA LYS A 354 13.37 -6.36 1.19
C LYS A 354 13.91 -6.11 2.59
N LEU A 355 13.03 -5.79 3.52
CA LEU A 355 13.40 -5.58 4.91
C LEU A 355 12.26 -5.94 5.85
N HIS A 356 12.63 -6.22 7.09
CA HIS A 356 11.69 -6.31 8.20
C HIS A 356 11.70 -5.02 9.01
N ILE A 357 10.55 -4.68 9.57
CA ILE A 357 10.39 -3.55 10.48
C ILE A 357 9.59 -3.95 11.72
N HIS A 358 9.89 -3.25 12.82
CA HIS A 358 8.97 -3.04 13.93
C HIS A 358 8.48 -1.61 13.88
N VAL A 359 7.18 -1.41 14.12
CA VAL A 359 6.58 -0.08 14.24
C VAL A 359 5.82 0.00 15.56
N THR A 360 6.01 1.13 16.24
CA THR A 360 5.32 1.47 17.47
C THR A 360 4.44 2.69 17.24
N PHE A 361 3.22 2.66 17.77
CA PHE A 361 2.24 3.71 17.68
C PHE A 361 1.94 4.36 19.04
N ASP A 362 1.50 5.62 19.02
CA ASP A 362 1.13 6.36 20.24
C ASP A 362 -0.17 5.84 20.88
N ARG A 363 -0.96 5.07 20.13
CA ARG A 363 -2.17 4.37 20.57
C ARG A 363 -2.38 3.07 19.78
N PRO A 364 -3.20 2.12 20.28
CA PRO A 364 -3.45 0.87 19.56
C PRO A 364 -4.12 1.08 18.20
N VAL A 365 -3.55 0.45 17.17
CA VAL A 365 -4.05 0.37 15.78
C VAL A 365 -4.65 -1.01 15.54
N ALA A 366 -5.82 -1.09 14.89
CA ALA A 366 -6.45 -2.33 14.45
C ALA A 366 -5.86 -2.80 13.13
N GLY A 367 -5.69 -4.13 13.00
CA GLY A 367 -5.31 -4.77 11.74
C GLY A 367 -6.50 -5.25 10.91
N PRO A 368 -6.24 -6.01 9.81
CA PRO A 368 -4.90 -6.42 9.37
C PRO A 368 -4.10 -5.23 8.82
N LEU A 369 -2.77 -5.26 9.00
CA LEU A 369 -1.88 -4.26 8.43
C LEU A 369 -0.97 -4.89 7.37
N ALA A 370 -0.91 -4.28 6.20
CA ALA A 370 0.06 -4.63 5.16
C ALA A 370 0.62 -3.36 4.50
N VAL A 371 1.93 -3.30 4.33
CA VAL A 371 2.64 -2.10 3.86
C VAL A 371 3.62 -2.42 2.74
N GLY A 372 4.07 -1.38 2.04
CA GLY A 372 5.01 -1.49 0.93
C GLY A 372 4.34 -1.84 -0.40
N ARG A 373 5.18 -1.99 -1.43
CA ARG A 373 4.76 -2.20 -2.81
C ARG A 373 4.11 -3.56 -3.05
N GLY A 374 4.51 -4.57 -2.27
CA GLY A 374 4.00 -5.93 -2.41
C GLY A 374 2.81 -6.29 -1.50
N ARG A 375 2.16 -5.29 -0.87
CA ARG A 375 1.08 -5.51 0.12
C ARG A 375 -0.13 -6.29 -0.40
N TYR A 376 -0.42 -6.24 -1.70
CA TYR A 376 -1.52 -7.00 -2.31
C TYR A 376 -1.12 -8.41 -2.74
N VAL A 377 0.18 -8.73 -2.67
CA VAL A 377 0.76 -9.97 -3.23
C VAL A 377 1.56 -10.76 -2.18
N GLY A 378 1.22 -10.52 -0.91
CA GLY A 378 1.71 -11.28 0.24
C GLY A 378 2.96 -10.76 0.93
N PHE A 379 3.51 -9.63 0.49
CA PHE A 379 4.67 -9.01 1.15
C PHE A 379 4.25 -7.87 2.09
N GLY A 380 5.08 -7.60 3.09
CA GLY A 380 4.87 -6.52 4.06
C GLY A 380 3.67 -6.71 4.98
N VAL A 381 3.25 -7.96 5.22
CA VAL A 381 2.22 -8.31 6.20
C VAL A 381 2.78 -8.04 7.60
N LEU A 382 2.04 -7.33 8.45
CA LEU A 382 2.42 -7.12 9.85
C LEU A 382 1.54 -7.95 10.79
N TRP A 383 2.14 -8.28 11.93
CA TRP A 383 1.54 -9.02 13.02
C TRP A 383 1.65 -8.21 14.32
N PRO A 384 0.60 -8.18 15.15
CA PRO A 384 0.66 -7.49 16.42
C PRO A 384 1.60 -8.24 17.37
N VAL A 385 2.57 -7.54 17.93
CA VAL A 385 3.46 -8.07 18.96
C VAL A 385 3.03 -7.54 20.32
N GLN A 386 3.22 -8.33 21.37
CA GLN A 386 3.02 -7.83 22.73
C GLN A 386 4.11 -6.82 23.05
N ASP A 387 3.72 -5.74 23.73
CA ASP A 387 4.68 -4.87 24.37
C ASP A 387 5.42 -5.71 25.43
N HIS A 388 6.75 -5.80 25.33
CA HIS A 388 7.54 -6.28 26.46
C HIS A 388 7.45 -5.19 27.53
N GLU A 389 6.62 -5.38 28.54
CA GLU A 389 6.73 -4.63 29.80
C GLU A 389 8.01 -5.02 30.55
#